data_AF-A0A3C0GCC9-F1
#
_entry.id   AF-A0A3C0GCC9-F1
#
_cell.length_a   1.000
_cell.length_b   1.000
_cell.length_c   1.000
_cell.angle_alpha   90.00
_cell.angle_beta   90.00
_cell.angle_gamma   90.00
#
_symmetry.space_group_name_H-M   'P 1'
#
loop_
_entity.id
_entity.type
_entity.pdbx_description
1 polymer ?
#
loop_
_entity_poly.entity_id
_entity_poly.type
_entity_poly.pdbx_seq_one_letter_code
_entity_poly.pdbx_strand_id
1 'polypeptide(L)' 'GYSDDKMRRLCKEAKESGFKHMKIKVGSDLKDDMRRAAIIREEIGDDLKLMMDANQKWDVDEAITNM' A
#
# COMPACT_ATOMS: atom_id res chain seq x y z
N GLY A 1 8.91 -2.32 7.96
CA GLY A 1 8.67 -2.17 6.51
C GLY A 1 9.74 -1.31 5.89
N TYR A 2 9.52 -0.77 4.69
CA TYR A 2 10.36 0.30 4.14
C TYR A 2 10.13 1.61 4.91
N SER A 3 11.14 2.49 4.92
CA SER A 3 10.95 3.87 5.37
C SER A 3 10.07 4.64 4.39
N ASP A 4 9.49 5.74 4.85
CA ASP A 4 8.62 6.60 4.04
C ASP A 4 9.33 7.14 2.81
N ASP A 5 10.55 7.64 2.98
CA ASP A 5 11.37 8.15 1.86
C ASP A 5 11.61 7.08 0.81
N LYS A 6 11.87 5.84 1.23
CA LYS A 6 12.06 4.72 0.31
C LYS A 6 10.77 4.39 -0.42
N MET A 7 9.61 4.40 0.25
CA MET A 7 8.33 4.17 -0.41
C MET A 7 8.00 5.25 -1.43
N ARG A 8 8.19 6.53 -1.07
CA ARG A 8 7.94 7.66 -1.98
C ARG A 8 8.80 7.57 -3.22
N ARG A 9 10.10 7.28 -3.05
CA ARG A 9 11.03 7.08 -4.17
C ARG A 9 10.58 5.93 -5.08
N LEU A 10 10.25 4.76 -4.52
CA LEU A 10 9.82 3.61 -5.31
C LEU A 10 8.49 3.87 -6.06
N CYS A 11 7.57 4.64 -5.49
CA CYS A 11 6.34 5.04 -6.17
C CYS A 11 6.63 5.90 -7.40
N LYS A 12 7.55 6.86 -7.28
CA LYS A 12 7.97 7.72 -8.41
C LYS A 12 8.65 6.91 -9.50
N GLU A 13 9.61 6.06 -9.14
CA GLU A 13 10.31 5.16 -10.08
C GLU A 13 9.32 4.24 -10.82
N ALA A 14 8.31 3.70 -10.12
CA ALA A 14 7.28 2.87 -10.73
C ALA A 14 6.40 3.67 -11.72
N LYS A 15 6.01 4.91 -11.37
CA LYS A 15 5.25 5.78 -12.29
C LYS A 15 6.05 6.10 -13.55
N GLU A 16 7.32 6.47 -13.39
CA GLU A 16 8.24 6.78 -14.49
C GLU A 16 8.47 5.55 -15.38
N SER A 17 8.48 4.35 -14.79
CA SER A 17 8.55 3.08 -15.53
C SER A 17 7.23 2.68 -16.21
N GLY A 18 6.17 3.49 -16.10
CA GLY A 18 4.90 3.27 -16.79
C GLY A 18 3.93 2.32 -16.09
N PHE A 19 4.20 1.90 -14.86
CA PHE A 19 3.26 1.04 -14.11
C PHE A 19 1.94 1.76 -13.87
N LYS A 20 0.82 1.03 -14.03
CA LYS A 20 -0.55 1.53 -13.76
C LYS A 20 -1.17 0.98 -12.48
N HIS A 21 -0.50 0.00 -11.87
CA HIS A 21 -0.99 -0.76 -10.72
C HIS A 21 0.16 -0.94 -9.73
N MET A 22 -0.10 -0.72 -8.44
CA MET A 22 0.84 -0.94 -7.34
C MET A 22 0.20 -1.80 -6.26
N LYS A 23 1.01 -2.60 -5.56
CA LYS A 23 0.55 -3.46 -4.48
C LYS A 23 1.37 -3.23 -3.23
N ILE A 24 0.70 -3.13 -2.08
CA ILE A 24 1.36 -3.14 -0.78
C ILE A 24 0.99 -4.35 0.05
N LYS A 25 1.93 -4.74 0.93
CA LYS A 25 1.68 -5.72 1.97
C LYS A 25 1.02 -5.04 3.17
N VAL A 26 0.00 -5.69 3.73
CA VAL A 26 -0.75 -5.25 4.93
C VAL A 26 -0.89 -6.43 5.90
N GLY A 27 -1.53 -6.24 7.04
CA GLY A 27 -1.86 -7.29 8.00
C GLY A 27 -0.87 -7.48 9.14
N SER A 28 -0.04 -6.49 9.44
CA SER A 28 0.85 -6.57 10.62
C SER A 28 0.52 -5.52 11.68
N ASP A 29 0.29 -4.27 11.26
CA ASP A 29 -0.15 -3.19 12.14
C ASP A 29 -1.08 -2.28 11.33
N LEU A 30 -2.34 -2.18 11.75
CA LEU A 30 -3.37 -1.47 10.98
C LEU A 30 -3.03 0.03 10.83
N LYS A 31 -2.44 0.65 11.85
CA LYS A 31 -2.09 2.08 11.80
C LYS A 31 -0.96 2.32 10.80
N ASP A 32 0.05 1.45 10.78
CA ASP A 32 1.12 1.50 9.79
C ASP A 32 0.57 1.23 8.39
N ASP A 33 -0.31 0.24 8.22
CA ASP A 33 -0.93 -0.08 6.94
C ASP A 33 -1.72 1.11 6.37
N MET A 34 -2.55 1.78 7.19
CA MET A 34 -3.28 2.99 6.82
C MET A 34 -2.33 4.14 6.46
N ARG A 35 -1.29 4.36 7.28
CA ARG A 35 -0.29 5.42 7.07
C ARG A 35 0.46 5.22 5.76
N ARG A 36 0.90 3.99 5.47
CA ARG A 36 1.59 3.63 4.23
C ARG A 36 0.67 3.74 3.02
N ALA A 37 -0.58 3.30 3.13
CA ALA A 37 -1.58 3.45 2.08
C ALA A 37 -1.83 4.93 1.72
N ALA A 38 -1.93 5.80 2.73
CA ALA A 38 -2.10 7.24 2.52
C ALA A 38 -0.92 7.89 1.79
N ILE A 39 0.31 7.60 2.24
CA ILE A 39 1.55 8.09 1.60
C ILE A 39 1.62 7.65 0.14
N ILE A 40 1.31 6.38 -0.14
CA ILE A 40 1.36 5.86 -1.50
C ILE A 40 0.27 6.48 -2.35
N ARG A 41 -0.96 6.64 -1.84
CA ARG A 41 -2.03 7.34 -2.57
C ARG A 41 -1.61 8.76 -2.96
N GLU A 42 -1.01 9.51 -2.03
CA GLU A 42 -0.49 10.86 -2.28
C GLU A 42 0.52 10.88 -3.44
N GLU A 43 1.45 9.92 -3.47
CA GLU A 43 2.48 9.86 -4.51
C GLU A 43 1.96 9.40 -5.88
N ILE A 44 1.01 8.48 -5.90
CA ILE A 44 0.56 7.82 -7.14
C ILE A 44 -0.60 8.55 -7.81
N GLY A 45 -1.34 9.40 -7.08
CA GLY A 45 -2.54 10.08 -7.56
C GLY A 45 -3.72 9.13 -7.74
N ASP A 46 -4.89 9.62 -8.18
CA ASP A 46 -6.12 8.81 -8.23
C ASP A 46 -6.22 7.87 -9.45
N ASP A 47 -5.40 8.10 -10.48
CA ASP A 47 -5.42 7.32 -11.73
C ASP A 47 -4.84 5.91 -11.57
N LEU A 48 -3.84 5.74 -10.69
CA LEU A 48 -3.18 4.46 -10.49
C LEU A 48 -3.96 3.60 -9.49
N LYS A 49 -4.06 2.31 -9.80
CA LYS A 49 -4.71 1.33 -8.93
C LYS A 49 -3.76 0.93 -7.80
N LEU A 50 -4.24 1.05 -6.56
CA LEU A 50 -3.55 0.57 -5.37
C LEU A 50 -4.24 -0.69 -4.86
N MET A 51 -3.47 -1.76 -4.70
CA MET A 51 -3.92 -3.07 -4.22
C MET A 51 -3.31 -3.38 -2.85
N MET A 52 -4.05 -4.13 -2.05
CA MET A 52 -3.64 -4.59 -0.71
C MET A 52 -3.46 -6.10 -0.72
N ASP A 53 -2.44 -6.60 0.00
CA ASP A 53 -2.15 -8.03 0.12
C ASP A 53 -1.79 -8.35 1.56
N ALA A 54 -2.76 -8.95 2.27
CA ALA A 54 -2.64 -9.30 3.69
C ALA A 54 -1.87 -10.60 3.93
N ASN A 55 -1.44 -11.34 2.90
CA ASN A 55 -0.67 -12.58 3.06
C ASN A 55 -1.29 -13.60 4.06
N GLN A 56 -2.61 -13.76 4.05
CA GLN A 56 -3.34 -14.72 4.91
C GLN A 56 -3.21 -14.44 6.42
N LYS A 57 -2.91 -13.20 6.81
CA LYS A 57 -2.68 -12.80 8.21
C LYS A 57 -3.92 -12.83 9.10
N TRP A 58 -5.12 -12.70 8.53
CA TRP A 58 -6.35 -12.43 9.25
C TRP A 58 -7.37 -13.56 9.06
N ASP A 59 -8.11 -13.86 10.13
CA ASP A 59 -9.34 -14.64 10.07
C ASP A 59 -10.47 -13.82 9.41
N VAL A 60 -11.62 -14.46 9.15
CA VAL A 60 -12.74 -13.84 8.39
C VAL A 60 -13.20 -12.52 9.01
N ASP A 61 -13.52 -12.50 10.30
CA ASP A 61 -14.07 -11.30 10.96
C ASP A 61 -13.03 -10.17 11.08
N GLU A 62 -11.76 -10.54 11.29
CA GLU A 62 -10.65 -9.59 11.33
C GLU A 62 -10.42 -8.98 9.94
N ALA A 63 -10.47 -9.79 8.88
CA ALA A 63 -10.33 -9.31 7.51
C ALA A 63 -11.47 -8.36 7.11
N ILE A 64 -12.71 -8.61 7.56
CA ILE A 64 -13.85 -7.71 7.32
C ILE A 64 -13.68 -6.40 8.10
N THR A 65 -13.14 -6.45 9.32
CA THR A 65 -12.99 -5.27 10.18
C THR A 65 -11.83 -4.37 9.74
N ASN A 66 -10.76 -4.95 9.23
CA ASN A 66 -9.51 -4.24 8.93
C ASN A 66 -9.38 -3.74 7.48
N MET A 67 -10.32 -4.08 6.59
CA MET A 67 -10.33 -3.70 5.16
C MET A 67 -11.38 -2.64 4.85
#